data_AF-A0A176QH33-F1
#
_entry.id   AF-A0A176QH33-F1
#
_cell.length_a   1.000
_cell.length_b   1.000
_cell.length_c   1.000
_cell.angle_alpha   90.00
_cell.angle_beta   90.00
_cell.angle_gamma   90.00
#
_symmetry.space_group_name_H-M   'P 1'
#
loop_
_entity.id
_entity.type
_entity.pdbx_description
1 polymer ?
#
loop_
_entity_poly.entity_id
_entity_poly.type
_entity_poly.pdbx_seq_one_letter_code
_entity_poly.pdbx_strand_id
1 'polypeptide(L)'
;MSGMAVSATLHCLTGCAIGEIAGLMIGTALGWHTLGTTALAIALAFVFGYSLSALPLVRAGIAVGSAFALVLAADTLSIATMEVVDNAVMWLVPGAMEAGLGDWLFWVSMGLALTVAFFAALPVNRYLLRRGRGHAITHEATGHAAMDNRPLVFGIVGFLLGGLAAAIGSVLS
;
A
#
# COMPACT_ATOMS: atom_id res chain seq x y z
N MET A 1 0.38 -7.32 -20.53
CA MET A 1 1.23 -6.33 -19.81
C MET A 1 0.43 -5.42 -18.87
N SER A 2 -0.66 -4.78 -19.31
CA SER A 2 -1.43 -3.86 -18.45
C SER A 2 -2.03 -4.51 -17.20
N GLY A 3 -2.52 -5.76 -17.29
CA GLY A 3 -3.07 -6.49 -16.14
C GLY A 3 -2.03 -6.82 -15.06
N MET A 4 -0.79 -7.11 -15.45
CA MET A 4 0.31 -7.36 -14.51
C MET A 4 0.72 -6.10 -13.77
N ALA A 5 0.77 -4.96 -14.47
CA ALA A 5 1.04 -3.67 -13.82
C ALA A 5 -0.03 -3.35 -12.78
N VAL A 6 -1.32 -3.56 -13.11
CA VAL A 6 -2.42 -3.35 -12.16
C VAL A 6 -2.31 -4.29 -10.96
N SER A 7 -2.00 -5.57 -11.17
CA SER A 7 -1.80 -6.53 -10.07
C SER A 7 -0.67 -6.08 -9.14
N ALA A 8 0.49 -5.74 -9.70
CA ALA A 8 1.64 -5.27 -8.92
C ALA A 8 1.29 -4.01 -8.13
N THR A 9 0.64 -3.03 -8.77
CA THR A 9 0.19 -1.82 -8.09
C THR A 9 -0.79 -2.13 -6.96
N LEU A 10 -1.75 -3.04 -7.12
CA LEU A 10 -2.69 -3.41 -6.06
C LEU A 10 -2.01 -4.11 -4.87
N HIS A 11 -1.02 -4.96 -5.11
CA HIS A 11 -0.25 -5.61 -4.03
C HIS A 11 0.54 -4.59 -3.21
N CYS A 12 1.27 -3.68 -3.89
CA CYS A 12 1.98 -2.60 -3.21
C CYS A 12 1.01 -1.71 -2.43
N LEU A 13 -0.10 -1.30 -3.06
CA LEU A 13 -1.10 -0.43 -2.44
C LEU A 13 -1.72 -1.05 -1.19
N THR A 14 -1.98 -2.37 -1.22
CA THR A 14 -2.50 -3.10 -0.05
C THR A 14 -1.50 -3.07 1.10
N GLY A 15 -0.21 -3.25 0.81
CA GLY A 15 0.84 -3.17 1.81
C GLY A 15 1.03 -1.77 2.37
N CYS A 16 0.98 -0.74 1.52
CA CYS A 16 1.02 0.67 1.94
C CYS A 16 -0.13 0.97 2.90
N ALA A 17 -1.37 0.70 2.50
CA ALA A 17 -2.55 0.97 3.33
C ALA A 17 -2.49 0.27 4.71
N ILE A 18 -2.01 -0.97 4.76
CA ILE A 18 -1.84 -1.71 6.03
C ILE A 18 -0.76 -1.05 6.88
N GLY A 19 0.39 -0.73 6.29
CA GLY A 19 1.51 -0.14 7.02
C GLY A 19 1.22 1.26 7.54
N GLU A 20 0.55 2.10 6.75
CA GLU A 20 0.13 3.44 7.15
C GLU A 20 -0.81 3.40 8.35
N ILE A 21 -1.86 2.58 8.28
CA ILE A 21 -2.85 2.50 9.37
C ILE A 21 -2.24 1.82 10.61
N ALA A 22 -1.39 0.80 10.43
CA ALA A 22 -0.65 0.21 11.55
C ALA A 22 0.29 1.23 12.23
N GLY A 23 1.01 2.03 11.44
CA GLY A 23 1.90 3.07 11.95
C GLY A 23 1.14 4.16 12.68
N LEU A 24 -0.02 4.58 12.14
CA LEU A 24 -0.93 5.52 12.79
C LEU A 24 -1.47 4.97 14.10
N MET A 25 -1.93 3.71 14.14
CA MET A 25 -2.41 3.07 15.37
C MET A 25 -1.31 3.04 16.44
N ILE A 26 -0.11 2.61 16.08
CA ILE A 26 1.02 2.50 17.01
C ILE A 26 1.47 3.89 17.48
N GLY A 27 1.69 4.84 16.56
CA GLY A 27 2.12 6.19 16.89
C GLY A 27 1.11 6.93 17.77
N THR A 28 -0.18 6.79 17.47
CA THR A 28 -1.26 7.37 18.29
C THR A 28 -1.30 6.75 19.68
N ALA A 29 -1.19 5.42 19.79
CA ALA A 29 -1.17 4.73 21.07
C ALA A 29 0.04 5.13 21.95
N LEU A 30 1.17 5.46 21.33
CA LEU A 30 2.38 5.92 22.00
C LEU A 30 2.41 7.44 22.24
N GLY A 31 1.38 8.18 21.81
CA GLY A 31 1.30 9.64 21.96
C GLY A 31 2.34 10.41 21.13
N TRP A 32 2.77 9.85 19.99
CA TRP A 32 3.74 10.49 19.12
C TRP A 32 3.15 11.70 18.40
N HIS A 33 4.00 12.68 18.12
CA HIS A 33 3.65 13.82 17.27
C HIS A 33 3.58 13.39 15.80
N THR A 34 2.89 14.17 14.97
CA THR A 34 2.56 13.86 13.58
C THR A 34 3.74 13.37 12.75
N LEU A 35 4.90 14.02 12.83
CA LEU A 35 6.08 13.63 12.05
C LEU A 35 6.62 12.25 12.45
N GLY A 36 6.69 11.94 13.75
CA GLY A 36 7.13 10.63 14.23
C GLY A 36 6.21 9.51 13.78
N THR A 37 4.90 9.74 13.89
CA THR A 37 3.87 8.78 13.44
C THR A 37 3.93 8.58 11.92
N THR A 38 4.12 9.67 11.16
CA THR A 38 4.25 9.62 9.69
C THR A 38 5.49 8.82 9.28
N ALA A 39 6.64 9.06 9.93
CA ALA A 39 7.86 8.30 9.65
C ALA A 39 7.69 6.79 9.94
N LEU A 40 6.98 6.45 11.02
CA LEU A 40 6.66 5.05 11.34
C LEU A 40 5.70 4.43 10.33
N ALA A 41 4.66 5.16 9.93
CA ALA A 41 3.71 4.75 8.90
C ALA A 41 4.44 4.42 7.59
N ILE A 42 5.30 5.32 7.11
CA ILE A 42 6.11 5.11 5.90
C ILE A 42 7.01 3.87 6.06
N ALA A 43 7.71 3.74 7.19
CA ALA A 43 8.57 2.59 7.43
C ALA A 43 7.79 1.26 7.40
N LEU A 44 6.63 1.21 8.04
CA LEU A 44 5.77 0.03 8.05
C LEU A 44 5.14 -0.22 6.68
N ALA A 45 4.78 0.80 5.92
CA ALA A 45 4.28 0.67 4.55
C ALA A 45 5.28 -0.04 3.65
N PHE A 46 6.56 0.32 3.72
CA PHE A 46 7.62 -0.42 3.04
C PHE A 46 7.73 -1.87 3.53
N VAL A 47 7.71 -2.11 4.85
CA VAL A 47 7.82 -3.46 5.42
C VAL A 47 6.66 -4.35 4.98
N PHE A 48 5.42 -3.88 5.06
CA PHE A 48 4.23 -4.64 4.67
C PHE A 48 4.13 -4.78 3.16
N GLY A 49 4.45 -3.73 2.40
CA GLY A 49 4.54 -3.77 0.94
C GLY A 49 5.50 -4.85 0.45
N TYR A 50 6.74 -4.87 0.97
CA TYR A 50 7.71 -5.89 0.60
C TYR A 50 7.30 -7.28 1.09
N SER A 51 6.75 -7.39 2.30
CA SER A 51 6.37 -8.68 2.88
C SER A 51 5.23 -9.34 2.11
N LEU A 52 4.21 -8.58 1.71
CA LEU A 52 3.10 -9.09 0.90
C LEU A 52 3.55 -9.52 -0.50
N SER A 53 4.46 -8.78 -1.13
CA SER A 53 5.04 -9.17 -2.42
C SER A 53 6.00 -10.35 -2.30
N ALA A 54 6.78 -10.49 -1.22
CA ALA A 54 7.78 -11.55 -1.06
C ALA A 54 7.18 -12.88 -0.62
N LEU A 55 6.07 -12.85 0.12
CA LEU A 55 5.47 -14.05 0.72
C LEU A 55 5.03 -15.11 -0.31
N PRO A 56 4.40 -14.76 -1.45
CA PRO A 56 4.10 -15.74 -2.51
C PRO A 56 5.36 -16.38 -3.12
N LEU A 57 6.44 -15.62 -3.27
CA LEU A 57 7.71 -16.09 -3.84
C LEU A 57 8.37 -17.14 -2.92
N VAL A 58 8.40 -16.84 -1.62
CA VAL A 58 8.94 -17.77 -0.62
C VAL A 58 8.09 -19.05 -0.58
N ARG A 59 6.75 -18.92 -0.67
CA ARG A 59 5.84 -20.08 -0.76
C ARG A 59 6.02 -20.88 -2.05
N ALA A 60 6.46 -20.25 -3.13
CA ALA A 60 6.83 -20.91 -4.38
C ALA A 60 8.21 -21.60 -4.33
N GLY A 61 8.90 -21.58 -3.18
CA GLY A 61 10.18 -22.26 -2.97
C GLY A 61 11.41 -21.42 -3.27
N ILE A 62 11.25 -20.12 -3.56
CA ILE A 62 12.38 -19.20 -3.74
C ILE A 62 13.03 -18.92 -2.39
N ALA A 63 14.36 -18.97 -2.32
CA ALA A 63 15.10 -18.66 -1.11
C ALA A 63 14.77 -17.24 -0.62
N VAL A 64 14.55 -17.08 0.70
CA VAL A 64 14.07 -15.82 1.32
C VAL A 64 14.91 -14.61 0.89
N GLY A 65 16.23 -14.71 0.91
CA GLY A 65 17.10 -13.61 0.50
C GLY A 65 16.96 -13.22 -0.98
N SER A 66 16.74 -14.20 -1.86
CA SER A 66 16.52 -13.96 -3.29
C SER A 66 15.14 -13.34 -3.53
N ALA A 67 14.10 -13.83 -2.84
CA ALA A 67 12.76 -13.25 -2.91
C ALA A 67 12.75 -11.80 -2.44
N PHE A 68 13.45 -11.50 -1.35
CA PHE A 68 13.55 -10.14 -0.81
C PHE A 68 14.32 -9.20 -1.74
N ALA A 69 15.47 -9.63 -2.28
CA ALA A 69 16.23 -8.85 -3.25
C ALA A 69 15.41 -8.56 -4.53
N LEU A 70 14.61 -9.53 -4.96
CA LEU A 70 13.73 -9.38 -6.10
C LEU A 70 12.67 -8.30 -5.87
N VAL A 71 11.99 -8.39 -4.72
CA VAL A 71 10.92 -7.48 -4.34
C VAL A 71 11.45 -6.08 -4.11
N LEU A 72 12.64 -5.92 -3.50
CA LEU A 72 13.30 -4.62 -3.40
C LEU A 72 13.56 -4.02 -4.79
N ALA A 73 14.14 -4.78 -5.72
CA ALA A 73 14.39 -4.28 -7.07
C ALA A 73 13.11 -3.97 -7.86
N ALA A 74 12.01 -4.65 -7.50
CA ALA A 74 10.72 -4.58 -8.16
C ALA A 74 9.84 -3.43 -7.66
N ASP A 75 9.74 -3.28 -6.34
CA ASP A 75 8.63 -2.57 -5.72
C ASP A 75 9.08 -1.29 -4.99
N THR A 76 10.37 -1.09 -4.72
CA THR A 76 10.87 0.10 -4.00
C THR A 76 10.44 1.40 -4.69
N LEU A 77 10.58 1.49 -6.02
CA LEU A 77 10.20 2.70 -6.74
C LEU A 77 8.67 2.89 -6.77
N SER A 78 7.91 1.79 -6.84
CA SER A 78 6.44 1.83 -6.77
C SER A 78 5.96 2.34 -5.42
N ILE A 79 6.43 1.72 -4.34
CA ILE A 79 6.06 2.06 -2.97
C ILE A 79 6.50 3.50 -2.67
N ALA A 80 7.74 3.88 -2.98
CA ALA A 80 8.19 5.26 -2.79
C ALA A 80 7.31 6.28 -3.53
N THR A 81 6.85 5.96 -4.74
CA THR A 81 5.91 6.82 -5.47
C THR A 81 4.55 6.90 -4.77
N MET A 82 4.04 5.77 -4.28
CA MET A 82 2.79 5.73 -3.52
C MET A 82 2.88 6.55 -2.25
N GLU A 83 3.90 6.32 -1.41
CA GLU A 83 4.09 7.04 -0.14
C GLU A 83 4.19 8.56 -0.34
N VAL A 84 4.95 9.00 -1.35
CA VAL A 84 5.10 10.43 -1.65
C VAL A 84 3.75 11.04 -2.03
N VAL A 85 2.99 10.35 -2.88
CA VAL A 85 1.71 10.85 -3.35
C VAL A 85 0.65 10.79 -2.27
N ASP A 86 0.62 9.72 -1.47
CA ASP A 86 -0.33 9.52 -0.38
C ASP A 86 -0.19 10.63 0.67
N ASN A 87 1.04 10.80 1.18
CA ASN A 87 1.35 11.86 2.15
C ASN A 87 1.12 13.25 1.56
N ALA A 88 1.39 13.47 0.27
CA ALA A 88 1.09 14.74 -0.39
C ALA A 88 -0.42 15.01 -0.44
N VAL A 89 -1.24 14.02 -0.74
CA VAL A 89 -2.70 14.17 -0.72
C VAL A 89 -3.19 14.45 0.69
N MET A 90 -2.72 13.69 1.68
CA MET A 90 -3.07 13.91 3.09
C MET A 90 -2.69 15.32 3.57
N TRP A 91 -1.56 15.85 3.11
CA TRP A 91 -1.14 17.22 3.44
C TRP A 91 -1.96 18.30 2.72
N LEU A 92 -2.45 18.01 1.51
CA LEU A 92 -3.26 18.94 0.71
C LEU A 92 -4.74 18.97 1.13
N VAL A 93 -5.25 17.91 1.74
CA VAL A 93 -6.62 17.87 2.26
C VAL A 93 -6.67 18.60 3.61
N PRO A 94 -7.42 19.72 3.72
CA PRO A 94 -7.47 20.47 4.97
C PRO A 94 -8.03 19.62 6.12
N GLY A 95 -7.30 19.56 7.24
CA GLY A 95 -7.71 18.83 8.43
C GLY A 95 -7.44 17.32 8.39
N ALA A 96 -6.90 16.77 7.31
CA ALA A 96 -6.67 15.32 7.19
C ALA A 96 -5.49 14.83 8.05
N MET A 97 -4.46 15.66 8.25
CA MET A 97 -3.31 15.33 9.10
C MET A 97 -3.65 15.38 10.59
N GLU A 98 -4.69 16.13 10.95
CA GLU A 98 -5.22 16.28 12.30
C GLU A 98 -6.33 15.26 12.61
N ALA A 99 -6.97 14.70 11.57
CA ALA A 99 -8.01 13.69 11.69
C ALA A 99 -7.42 12.36 12.19
N GLY A 100 -7.95 11.85 13.29
CA GLY A 100 -7.59 10.55 13.84
C GLY A 100 -8.36 9.41 13.17
N LEU A 101 -8.00 8.17 13.55
CA LEU A 101 -8.65 6.95 13.05
C LEU A 101 -10.17 6.87 13.35
N GLY A 102 -10.66 7.64 14.33
CA GLY A 102 -12.08 7.75 14.66
C GLY A 102 -12.85 8.76 13.80
N ASP A 103 -12.15 9.57 13.00
CA ASP A 103 -12.77 10.63 12.20
C ASP A 103 -13.11 10.13 10.80
N TRP A 104 -14.33 10.41 10.33
CA TRP A 104 -14.74 10.04 8.97
C TRP A 104 -13.85 10.74 7.91
N LEU A 105 -13.35 11.95 8.22
CA LEU A 105 -12.49 12.74 7.35
C LEU A 105 -11.19 11.98 7.06
N PHE A 106 -10.62 11.29 8.05
CA PHE A 106 -9.43 10.46 7.86
C PHE A 106 -9.69 9.38 6.81
N TRP A 107 -10.77 8.61 6.95
CA TRP A 107 -11.06 7.48 6.05
C TRP A 107 -11.41 7.92 4.62
N VAL A 108 -12.10 9.06 4.46
CA VAL A 108 -12.36 9.63 3.13
C VAL A 108 -11.07 10.14 2.49
N SER A 109 -10.22 10.83 3.26
CA SER A 109 -8.94 11.35 2.79
C SER A 109 -7.99 10.21 2.40
N MET A 110 -7.91 9.16 3.22
CA MET A 110 -7.15 7.95 2.96
C MET A 110 -7.62 7.24 1.70
N GLY A 111 -8.94 7.09 1.51
CA GLY A 111 -9.49 6.51 0.28
C GLY A 111 -9.13 7.33 -0.97
N LEU A 112 -9.13 8.66 -0.87
CA LEU A 112 -8.68 9.55 -1.94
C LEU A 112 -7.18 9.40 -2.19
N ALA A 113 -6.36 9.43 -1.14
CA ALA A 113 -4.91 9.35 -1.20
C ALA A 113 -4.44 8.05 -1.87
N LEU A 114 -4.96 6.90 -1.43
CA LEU A 114 -4.70 5.59 -2.04
C LEU A 114 -5.13 5.52 -3.51
N THR A 115 -6.26 6.16 -3.86
CA THR A 115 -6.73 6.21 -5.25
C THR A 115 -5.75 7.00 -6.13
N VAL A 116 -5.31 8.18 -5.68
CA VAL A 116 -4.37 9.01 -6.42
C VAL A 116 -2.99 8.32 -6.50
N ALA A 117 -2.53 7.73 -5.40
CA ALA A 117 -1.29 6.96 -5.31
C ALA A 117 -1.29 5.77 -6.29
N PHE A 118 -2.41 5.04 -6.40
CA PHE A 118 -2.57 3.95 -7.38
C PHE A 118 -2.34 4.45 -8.80
N PHE A 119 -3.01 5.54 -9.20
CA PHE A 119 -2.88 6.09 -10.55
C PHE A 119 -1.48 6.66 -10.83
N ALA A 120 -0.81 7.19 -9.81
CA ALA A 120 0.56 7.69 -9.91
C ALA A 120 1.60 6.55 -10.03
N ALA A 121 1.41 5.46 -9.30
CA ALA A 121 2.33 4.32 -9.33
C ALA A 121 2.09 3.34 -10.50
N LEU A 122 0.89 3.33 -11.08
CA LEU A 122 0.58 2.52 -12.26
C LEU A 122 1.54 2.74 -13.46
N PRO A 123 1.85 3.98 -13.89
CA PRO A 123 2.83 4.22 -14.96
C PRO A 123 4.24 3.79 -14.55
N VAL A 124 4.62 3.95 -13.27
CA VAL A 124 5.90 3.48 -12.73
C VAL A 124 6.01 1.96 -12.88
N ASN A 125 4.97 1.21 -12.49
CA ASN A 125 4.95 -0.25 -12.60
C ASN A 125 4.95 -0.73 -14.05
N ARG A 126 4.26 -0.01 -14.94
CA ARG A 126 4.35 -0.29 -16.39
C ARG A 126 5.76 -0.08 -16.93
N TYR A 127 6.46 0.97 -16.48
CA TYR A 127 7.82 1.25 -16.90
C TYR A 127 8.81 0.19 -16.39
N LEU A 128 8.70 -0.21 -15.12
CA LEU A 128 9.53 -1.26 -14.53
C LEU A 128 9.37 -2.59 -15.26
N LEU A 129 8.13 -3.00 -15.54
CA LEU A 129 7.83 -4.23 -16.30
C LEU A 129 8.41 -4.20 -17.72
N ARG A 130 8.39 -3.04 -18.39
CA ARG A 130 9.01 -2.89 -19.74
C ARG A 130 10.53 -3.02 -19.72
N ARG A 131 11.18 -2.72 -18.59
CA ARG A 131 12.63 -2.86 -18.38
C ARG A 131 13.04 -4.28 -17.96
N GLY A 132 12.11 -5.24 -17.92
CA GLY A 132 12.37 -6.57 -17.37
C GLY A 132 12.61 -6.57 -15.86
N ARG A 133 12.24 -5.49 -15.16
CA ARG A 133 12.28 -5.39 -13.70
C ARG A 133 10.86 -5.55 -13.16
N GLY A 134 10.71 -5.85 -11.87
CA GLY A 134 9.39 -5.99 -11.28
C GLY A 134 8.84 -7.41 -11.31
N HIS A 135 7.52 -7.53 -11.42
CA HIS A 135 6.83 -8.82 -11.47
C HIS A 135 7.09 -9.63 -12.75
N ALA A 136 7.80 -9.11 -13.75
CA ALA A 136 8.30 -9.93 -14.86
C ALA A 136 9.24 -11.04 -14.37
N ILE A 137 10.04 -10.74 -13.32
CA ILE A 137 10.97 -11.71 -12.74
C ILE A 137 10.24 -12.70 -11.80
N THR A 138 9.17 -12.26 -11.13
CA THR A 138 8.31 -13.20 -10.36
C THR A 138 7.50 -14.10 -11.28
N HIS A 139 7.00 -13.58 -12.39
CA HIS A 139 6.24 -14.35 -13.39
C HIS A 139 7.09 -15.45 -14.06
N GLU A 140 8.38 -15.21 -14.31
CA GLU A 140 9.30 -16.27 -14.74
C GLU A 140 9.48 -17.34 -13.64
N ALA A 141 9.48 -16.94 -12.36
CA ALA A 141 9.71 -17.83 -11.24
C ALA A 141 8.47 -18.65 -10.80
N THR A 142 7.23 -18.15 -10.99
CA THR A 142 6.00 -18.81 -10.51
C THR A 142 5.12 -19.43 -11.61
N GLY A 143 5.51 -19.32 -12.88
CA GLY A 143 4.72 -19.85 -14.00
C GLY A 143 3.47 -19.02 -14.32
N HIS A 144 2.87 -19.30 -15.48
CA HIS A 144 1.85 -18.49 -16.20
C HIS A 144 0.47 -18.38 -15.51
N ALA A 145 0.39 -18.35 -14.18
CA ALA A 145 -0.86 -18.09 -13.48
C ALA A 145 -1.21 -16.60 -13.57
N ALA A 146 -2.35 -16.29 -14.18
CA ALA A 146 -2.95 -14.96 -14.10
C ALA A 146 -3.32 -14.69 -12.63
N MET A 147 -2.78 -13.62 -12.05
CA MET A 147 -3.09 -13.23 -10.68
C MET A 147 -4.53 -12.68 -10.59
N ASP A 148 -5.35 -13.26 -9.72
CA ASP A 148 -6.69 -12.72 -9.43
C ASP A 148 -6.57 -11.52 -8.48
N ASN A 149 -6.94 -10.34 -8.97
CA ASN A 149 -6.86 -9.08 -8.23
C ASN A 149 -8.09 -8.83 -7.35
N ARG A 150 -9.19 -9.60 -7.54
CA ARG A 150 -10.45 -9.39 -6.82
C ARG A 150 -10.29 -9.43 -5.30
N PRO A 151 -9.53 -10.37 -4.70
CA PRO A 151 -9.35 -10.41 -3.25
C PRO A 151 -8.71 -9.14 -2.70
N LEU A 152 -7.73 -8.57 -3.40
CA LEU A 152 -7.07 -7.33 -2.99
C LEU A 152 -8.03 -6.14 -3.06
N VAL A 153 -8.77 -6.00 -4.16
CA VAL A 153 -9.74 -4.91 -4.32
C VAL A 153 -10.81 -4.99 -3.24
N PHE A 154 -11.38 -6.18 -3.00
CA PHE A 154 -12.36 -6.37 -1.93
C PHE A 154 -11.77 -6.13 -0.54
N GLY A 155 -10.52 -6.53 -0.31
CA GLY A 155 -9.80 -6.26 0.94
C GLY A 155 -9.64 -4.76 1.20
N ILE A 156 -9.11 -4.01 0.24
CA ILE A 156 -8.91 -2.56 0.35
C ILE A 156 -10.24 -1.84 0.53
N VAL A 157 -11.23 -2.12 -0.33
CA VAL A 157 -12.54 -1.47 -0.27
C VAL A 157 -13.27 -1.82 1.02
N GLY A 158 -13.29 -3.09 1.41
CA GLY A 158 -13.92 -3.54 2.65
C GLY A 158 -13.28 -2.91 3.88
N PHE A 159 -11.95 -2.79 3.89
CA PHE A 159 -11.23 -2.15 4.98
C PHE A 159 -11.55 -0.65 5.10
N LEU A 160 -11.49 0.09 3.98
CA LEU A 160 -11.83 1.52 3.96
C LEU A 160 -13.28 1.80 4.34
N LEU A 161 -14.22 1.02 3.78
CA LEU A 161 -15.64 1.17 4.10
C LEU A 161 -15.95 0.77 5.55
N GLY A 162 -15.31 -0.28 6.07
CA GLY A 162 -15.45 -0.70 7.46
C GLY A 162 -14.96 0.37 8.43
N GLY A 163 -13.78 0.94 8.17
CA GLY A 163 -13.23 2.05 8.95
C GLY A 163 -14.11 3.30 8.90
N LEU A 164 -14.56 3.68 7.71
CA LEU A 164 -15.49 4.80 7.52
C LEU A 164 -16.82 4.60 8.27
N ALA A 165 -17.40 3.40 8.17
CA ALA A 165 -18.65 3.08 8.87
C ALA A 165 -18.49 3.15 10.40
N ALA A 166 -17.37 2.64 10.94
CA ALA A 166 -17.06 2.74 12.35
C ALA A 166 -16.91 4.21 12.81
N ALA A 167 -16.20 5.02 12.02
CA ALA A 167 -15.98 6.44 12.30
C ALA A 167 -17.27 7.27 12.23
N ILE A 168 -18.16 6.99 11.28
CA ILE A 168 -19.48 7.63 11.21
C ILE A 168 -20.34 7.20 12.41
N GLY A 169 -20.27 5.93 12.81
CA GLY A 169 -20.98 5.41 13.98
C GLY A 169 -20.67 6.18 15.26
N SER A 170 -19.41 6.56 15.48
CA SER A 170 -19.00 7.38 16.63
C SER A 170 -19.47 8.84 16.58
N VAL A 171 -19.80 9.37 15.40
CA VAL A 171 -20.36 10.74 15.27
C VAL A 171 -21.87 10.76 15.57
N LEU A 172 -22.54 9.62 15.41
CA LEU A 172 -23.99 9.49 15.60
C LEU A 172 -24.40 9.04 17.02
N SER A 173 -23.44 8.61 17.84
CA SER A 173 -23.64 8.17 19.24
C SER A 173 -23.39 9.29 20.24
#